data_AF-A0A485D3N7-F1
#
_entry.id   AF-A0A485D3N7-F1
#
_cell.length_a   1.000
_cell.length_b   1.000
_cell.length_c   1.000
_cell.angle_alpha   90.00
_cell.angle_beta   90.00
_cell.angle_gamma   90.00
#
_symmetry.space_group_name_H-M   'P 1'
#
loop_
_entity.id
_entity.type
_entity.pdbx_description
1 polymer ?
#
loop_
_entity_poly.entity_id
_entity_poly.type
_entity_poly.pdbx_seq_one_letter_code
_entity_poly.pdbx_strand_id
1 'polypeptide(L)'
;MPRSVSMKRRIKKCMMRGSGWAPKQGLFVAPAWTPGREDVLLSLAGDIGDEDSTLFDRQEQRAERFNDYSDKRAGESERELAHVDALASAIPFGQPILVGHHSERRARRDAQKIENGMKRAVMLFERAEYWEERAQASLRHAKYKERPDVRYRRIKKIEAELRKAEKHIARSEKYLTMWRAQTLDLKMALLVSNYDHIYASFTLDKYPRPAEKKPV
;
A
#
# COMPACT_ATOMS: atom_id res chain seq x y z
N MET A 1 -7.26 7.31 -33.21
CA MET A 1 -6.80 7.54 -31.82
C MET A 1 -7.98 7.78 -30.85
N PRO A 2 -8.59 6.73 -30.25
CA PRO A 2 -9.55 6.89 -29.13
C PRO A 2 -9.13 6.17 -27.81
N ARG A 3 -7.92 5.57 -27.75
CA ARG A 3 -7.50 4.72 -26.62
C ARG A 3 -7.16 5.49 -25.33
N SER A 4 -6.72 6.76 -25.42
CA SER A 4 -6.18 7.52 -24.29
C SER A 4 -7.25 8.09 -23.33
N VAL A 5 -8.41 8.51 -23.84
CA VAL A 5 -9.52 9.06 -23.02
C VAL A 5 -10.23 7.95 -22.24
N SER A 6 -10.37 6.77 -22.85
CA SER A 6 -10.92 5.56 -22.21
C SER A 6 -10.04 5.13 -21.03
N MET A 7 -8.72 5.03 -21.23
CA MET A 7 -7.76 4.62 -20.19
C MET A 7 -7.81 5.55 -18.96
N LYS A 8 -7.83 6.87 -19.16
CA LYS A 8 -7.91 7.86 -18.07
C LYS A 8 -9.21 7.74 -17.26
N ARG A 9 -10.35 7.48 -17.91
CA ARG A 9 -11.63 7.21 -17.21
C ARG A 9 -11.59 5.92 -16.40
N ARG A 10 -10.98 4.85 -16.94
CA ARG A 10 -10.82 3.56 -16.22
C ARG A 10 -9.96 3.72 -14.96
N ILE A 11 -8.82 4.41 -15.07
CA ILE A 11 -7.94 4.74 -13.95
C ILE A 11 -8.68 5.54 -12.87
N LYS A 12 -9.43 6.57 -13.28
CA LYS A 12 -10.24 7.38 -12.35
C LYS A 12 -11.28 6.53 -11.61
N LYS A 13 -11.89 5.54 -12.28
CA LYS A 13 -12.88 4.62 -11.69
C LYS A 13 -12.28 3.73 -10.60
N CYS A 14 -11.07 3.22 -10.82
CA CYS A 14 -10.33 2.47 -9.79
C CYS A 14 -9.95 3.36 -8.60
N MET A 15 -9.43 4.56 -8.86
CA MET A 15 -9.05 5.52 -7.81
C MET A 15 -10.25 5.97 -6.96
N MET A 16 -11.43 6.18 -7.54
CA MET A 16 -12.65 6.56 -6.82
C MET A 16 -13.12 5.50 -5.80
N ARG A 17 -12.71 4.23 -5.92
CA ARG A 17 -13.01 3.17 -4.94
C ARG A 17 -11.87 2.92 -3.94
N GLY A 18 -10.92 3.85 -3.87
CA GLY A 18 -9.82 3.84 -2.91
C GLY A 18 -8.64 2.95 -3.31
N SER A 19 -8.51 2.58 -4.59
CA SER A 19 -7.31 1.88 -5.08
C SER A 19 -6.16 2.88 -5.30
N GLY A 20 -4.99 2.59 -4.74
CA GLY A 20 -3.75 3.33 -4.96
C GLY A 20 -3.01 2.86 -6.21
N TRP A 21 -2.25 3.74 -6.85
CA TRP A 21 -1.36 3.38 -7.95
C TRP A 21 0.03 3.01 -7.41
N ALA A 22 0.58 1.88 -7.85
CA ALA A 22 1.91 1.40 -7.48
C ALA A 22 2.87 1.54 -8.68
N PRO A 23 3.63 2.64 -8.80
CA PRO A 23 4.33 2.99 -10.04
C PRO A 23 5.43 2.00 -10.44
N LYS A 24 6.10 1.40 -9.44
CA LYS A 24 7.20 0.46 -9.67
C LYS A 24 6.71 -0.91 -10.16
N GLN A 25 5.48 -1.27 -9.82
CA GLN A 25 4.84 -2.53 -10.20
C GLN A 25 3.89 -2.37 -11.38
N GLY A 26 3.55 -1.13 -11.76
CA GLY A 26 2.66 -0.86 -12.89
C GLY A 26 1.20 -1.29 -12.65
N LEU A 27 0.76 -1.37 -11.40
CA LEU A 27 -0.57 -1.89 -11.03
C LEU A 27 -1.31 -1.03 -10.01
N PHE A 28 -2.63 -1.25 -9.91
CA PHE A 28 -3.46 -0.66 -8.86
C PHE A 28 -3.56 -1.61 -7.66
N VAL A 29 -3.39 -1.08 -6.45
CA VAL A 29 -3.48 -1.83 -5.19
C VAL A 29 -4.66 -1.33 -4.39
N ALA A 30 -5.49 -2.26 -3.91
CA ALA A 30 -6.52 -1.98 -2.91
C ALA A 30 -6.16 -2.66 -1.58
N PRO A 31 -6.51 -2.06 -0.42
CA PRO A 31 -6.18 -2.63 0.88
C PRO A 31 -6.96 -3.92 1.22
N ALA A 32 -8.12 -4.12 0.58
CA ALA A 32 -8.96 -5.29 0.76
C ALA A 32 -9.84 -5.51 -0.47
N TRP A 33 -10.30 -6.75 -0.66
CA TRP A 33 -11.37 -7.06 -1.59
C TRP A 33 -12.73 -6.62 -1.02
N THR A 34 -13.62 -6.13 -1.89
CA THR A 34 -15.02 -5.81 -1.56
C THR A 34 -15.88 -6.07 -2.79
N PRO A 35 -17.15 -6.50 -2.66
CA PRO A 35 -18.02 -6.75 -3.82
C PRO A 35 -18.08 -5.57 -4.81
N GLY A 36 -18.23 -4.33 -4.30
CA GLY A 36 -18.25 -3.16 -5.18
C GLY A 36 -16.93 -2.85 -5.92
N ARG A 37 -15.78 -3.30 -5.39
CA ARG A 37 -14.48 -3.22 -6.11
C ARG A 37 -14.42 -4.29 -7.19
N GLU A 38 -14.85 -5.50 -6.88
CA GLU A 38 -14.97 -6.61 -7.83
C GLU A 38 -15.86 -6.23 -9.02
N ASP A 39 -17.05 -5.67 -8.79
CA ASP A 39 -17.97 -5.21 -9.85
C ASP A 39 -17.27 -4.24 -10.83
N VAL A 40 -16.46 -3.33 -10.30
CA VAL A 40 -15.71 -2.39 -11.13
C VAL A 40 -14.63 -3.11 -11.92
N LEU A 41 -13.87 -3.99 -11.28
CA LEU A 41 -12.82 -4.75 -11.94
C LEU A 41 -13.39 -5.65 -13.05
N LEU A 42 -14.47 -6.38 -12.80
CA LEU A 42 -15.18 -7.15 -13.82
C LEU A 42 -15.70 -6.26 -14.95
N SER A 43 -16.25 -5.09 -14.65
CA SER A 43 -16.69 -4.14 -15.70
C SER A 43 -15.55 -3.60 -16.57
N LEU A 44 -14.30 -3.67 -16.09
CA LEU A 44 -13.13 -3.10 -16.74
C LEU A 44 -12.27 -4.15 -17.45
N ALA A 45 -12.10 -5.31 -16.83
CA ALA A 45 -11.21 -6.40 -17.24
C ALA A 45 -11.96 -7.59 -17.85
N GLY A 46 -13.24 -7.81 -17.50
CA GLY A 46 -14.05 -8.95 -17.94
C GLY A 46 -13.98 -10.12 -16.97
N ASP A 47 -12.78 -10.45 -16.50
CA ASP A 47 -12.51 -11.52 -15.55
C ASP A 47 -11.53 -11.09 -14.46
N ILE A 48 -11.50 -11.87 -13.38
CA ILE A 48 -10.56 -11.73 -12.26
C ILE A 48 -9.97 -13.10 -12.00
N GLY A 49 -8.65 -13.20 -12.10
CA GLY A 49 -7.88 -14.41 -11.78
C GLY A 49 -6.94 -14.19 -10.61
N ASP A 50 -6.34 -15.29 -10.17
CA ASP A 50 -5.27 -15.25 -9.18
C ASP A 50 -4.00 -14.66 -9.79
N GLU A 51 -3.21 -14.02 -8.95
CA GLU A 51 -1.88 -13.54 -9.33
C GLU A 51 -0.93 -14.73 -9.42
N ASP A 52 -0.21 -14.86 -10.55
CA ASP A 52 0.73 -15.97 -10.79
C ASP A 52 1.93 -15.96 -9.83
N SER A 53 2.20 -14.83 -9.17
CA SER A 53 3.34 -14.68 -8.26
C SER A 53 2.99 -15.06 -6.82
N THR A 54 3.87 -15.83 -6.19
CA THR A 54 3.70 -16.23 -4.80
C THR A 54 4.01 -15.06 -3.86
N LEU A 55 3.64 -15.20 -2.58
CA LEU A 55 4.08 -14.26 -1.55
C LEU A 55 5.62 -14.20 -1.47
N PHE A 56 6.30 -15.34 -1.69
CA PHE A 56 7.74 -15.44 -1.64
C PHE A 56 8.37 -14.62 -2.77
N ASP A 57 7.96 -14.87 -4.01
CA ASP A 57 8.46 -14.18 -5.20
C ASP A 57 8.33 -12.66 -5.06
N ARG A 58 7.18 -12.18 -4.53
CA ARG A 58 6.96 -10.74 -4.33
C ARG A 58 7.88 -10.13 -3.27
N GLN A 59 8.20 -10.88 -2.21
CA GLN A 59 9.11 -10.41 -1.17
C GLN A 59 10.58 -10.52 -1.61
N GLU A 60 10.92 -11.50 -2.44
CA GLU A 60 12.23 -11.65 -3.05
C GLU A 60 12.51 -10.51 -4.04
N GLN A 61 11.61 -10.26 -5.00
CA GLN A 61 11.67 -9.10 -5.90
C GLN A 61 11.73 -7.77 -5.13
N ARG A 62 11.12 -7.72 -3.93
CA ARG A 62 11.22 -6.54 -3.06
C ARG A 62 12.59 -6.42 -2.41
N ALA A 63 13.16 -7.53 -1.95
CA ALA A 63 14.49 -7.59 -1.37
C ALA A 63 15.56 -7.23 -2.41
N GLU A 64 15.47 -7.77 -3.62
CA GLU A 64 16.35 -7.43 -4.74
C GLU A 64 16.37 -5.92 -5.01
N ARG A 65 15.19 -5.29 -5.15
CA ARG A 65 15.11 -3.83 -5.33
C ARG A 65 15.74 -3.04 -4.18
N PHE A 66 15.68 -3.55 -2.95
CA PHE A 66 16.32 -2.90 -1.81
C PHE A 66 17.83 -3.11 -1.80
N ASN A 67 18.31 -4.28 -2.20
CA ASN A 67 19.74 -4.53 -2.44
C ASN A 67 20.29 -3.59 -3.52
N ASP A 68 19.59 -3.43 -4.66
CA ASP A 68 19.99 -2.45 -5.68
C ASP A 68 20.12 -1.02 -5.13
N TYR A 69 19.24 -0.65 -4.19
CA TYR A 69 19.31 0.67 -3.54
C TYR A 69 20.47 0.75 -2.55
N SER A 70 20.77 -0.34 -1.85
CA SER A 70 21.93 -0.44 -0.97
C SER A 70 23.22 -0.30 -1.77
N ASP A 71 23.42 -1.15 -2.78
CA ASP A 71 24.63 -1.19 -3.62
C ASP A 71 24.91 0.15 -4.29
N LYS A 72 23.84 0.81 -4.79
CA LYS A 72 23.98 2.15 -5.36
C LYS A 72 24.48 3.16 -4.34
N ARG A 73 24.01 3.11 -3.09
CA ARG A 73 24.42 4.05 -2.02
C ARG A 73 25.80 3.72 -1.49
N ALA A 74 26.15 2.45 -1.37
CA ALA A 74 27.50 2.00 -1.03
C ALA A 74 28.51 2.48 -2.08
N GLY A 75 28.23 2.25 -3.37
CA GLY A 75 29.09 2.74 -4.45
C GLY A 75 29.17 4.27 -4.55
N GLU A 76 28.11 5.01 -4.20
CA GLU A 76 28.17 6.48 -4.07
C GLU A 76 29.07 6.89 -2.88
N SER A 77 28.96 6.20 -1.74
CA SER A 77 29.80 6.45 -0.56
C SER A 77 31.28 6.21 -0.85
N GLU A 78 31.63 5.08 -1.47
CA GLU A 78 33.01 4.73 -1.84
C GLU A 78 33.65 5.79 -2.74
N ARG A 79 32.90 6.31 -3.72
CA ARG A 79 33.38 7.39 -4.61
C ARG A 79 33.62 8.69 -3.85
N GLU A 80 32.74 9.04 -2.91
CA GLU A 80 32.92 10.23 -2.08
C GLU A 80 34.13 10.08 -1.15
N LEU A 81 34.34 8.90 -0.55
CA LEU A 81 35.53 8.61 0.25
C LEU A 81 36.80 8.71 -0.59
N ALA A 82 36.84 8.11 -1.78
CA ALA A 82 37.98 8.20 -2.68
C ALA A 82 38.28 9.65 -3.11
N HIS A 83 37.23 10.46 -3.34
CA HIS A 83 37.38 11.88 -3.65
C HIS A 83 37.93 12.67 -2.45
N VAL A 84 37.44 12.41 -1.24
CA VAL A 84 37.96 13.05 -0.02
C VAL A 84 39.41 12.64 0.25
N ASP A 85 39.75 11.37 0.06
CA ASP A 85 41.10 10.85 0.24
C ASP A 85 42.09 11.50 -0.74
N ALA A 86 41.69 11.67 -2.00
CA ALA A 86 42.48 12.41 -2.99
C ALA A 86 42.67 13.89 -2.61
N LEU A 87 41.64 14.55 -2.07
CA LEU A 87 41.74 15.92 -1.57
C LEU A 87 42.65 16.02 -0.34
N ALA A 88 42.54 15.06 0.59
CA ALA A 88 43.33 15.03 1.81
C ALA A 88 44.81 14.74 1.52
N SER A 89 45.10 13.82 0.60
CA SER A 89 46.46 13.46 0.19
C SER A 89 47.23 14.62 -0.47
N ALA A 90 46.52 15.57 -1.07
CA ALA A 90 47.11 16.80 -1.63
C ALA A 90 47.50 17.84 -0.55
N ILE A 91 47.09 17.65 0.71
CA ILE A 91 47.38 18.56 1.83
C ILE A 91 48.46 17.93 2.72
N PRO A 92 49.59 18.62 2.99
CA PRO A 92 50.59 18.14 3.93
C PRO A 92 49.99 17.91 5.33
N PHE A 93 49.98 16.66 5.78
CA PHE A 93 49.41 16.29 7.08
C PHE A 93 50.14 16.97 8.24
N GLY A 94 49.38 17.45 9.24
CA GLY A 94 49.92 18.00 10.48
C GLY A 94 50.32 19.49 10.44
N GLN A 95 50.21 20.17 9.30
CA GLN A 95 50.45 21.61 9.24
C GLN A 95 49.26 22.37 9.85
N PRO A 96 49.46 23.15 10.93
CA PRO A 96 48.38 23.96 11.50
C PRO A 96 47.94 25.05 10.52
N ILE A 97 46.65 25.41 10.56
CA ILE A 97 46.14 26.56 9.80
C ILE A 97 46.78 27.84 10.37
N LEU A 98 47.63 28.48 9.58
CA LEU A 98 48.28 29.73 9.94
C LEU A 98 47.27 30.90 9.87
N VAL A 99 46.77 31.34 11.03
CA VAL A 99 45.83 32.46 11.14
C VAL A 99 46.50 33.78 10.76
N GLY A 100 45.87 34.57 9.90
CA GLY A 100 46.40 35.84 9.38
C GLY A 100 47.33 35.72 8.17
N HIS A 101 47.64 34.49 7.71
CA HIS A 101 48.47 34.26 6.54
C HIS A 101 47.64 34.25 5.24
N HIS A 102 48.24 34.62 4.10
CA HIS A 102 47.52 34.69 2.81
C HIS A 102 46.93 33.32 2.36
N SER A 103 47.46 32.20 2.87
CA SER A 103 46.99 30.84 2.59
C SER A 103 45.83 30.37 3.48
N GLU A 104 45.50 31.09 4.56
CA GLU A 104 44.49 30.72 5.57
C GLU A 104 43.14 30.39 4.93
N ARG A 105 42.68 31.25 4.00
CA ARG A 105 41.39 31.08 3.31
C ARG A 105 41.35 29.83 2.43
N ARG A 106 42.50 29.39 1.89
CA ARG A 106 42.58 28.15 1.11
C ARG A 106 42.51 26.94 2.05
N ALA A 107 43.36 26.92 3.08
CA ALA A 107 43.41 25.84 4.07
C ALA A 107 42.04 25.59 4.74
N ARG A 108 41.32 26.65 5.15
CA ARG A 108 39.96 26.50 5.72
C ARG A 108 38.95 25.92 4.73
N ARG A 109 39.01 26.34 3.46
CA ARG A 109 38.09 25.84 2.42
C ARG A 109 38.35 24.36 2.14
N ASP A 110 39.61 23.94 2.10
CA ASP A 110 39.96 22.56 1.83
C ASP A 110 39.58 21.65 3.01
N ALA A 111 39.84 22.09 4.25
CA ALA A 111 39.36 21.41 5.45
C ALA A 111 37.82 21.27 5.47
N GLN A 112 37.08 22.34 5.15
CA GLN A 112 35.63 22.31 5.08
C GLN A 112 35.10 21.36 3.99
N LYS A 113 35.77 21.30 2.83
CA LYS A 113 35.40 20.36 1.75
C LYS A 113 35.61 18.91 2.18
N ILE A 114 36.74 18.60 2.82
CA ILE A 114 37.05 17.28 3.37
C ILE A 114 35.99 16.89 4.40
N GLU A 115 35.70 17.78 5.36
CA GLU A 115 34.70 17.53 6.41
C GLU A 115 33.30 17.25 5.81
N ASN A 116 32.85 18.10 4.88
CA ASN A 116 31.55 17.93 4.23
C ASN A 116 31.48 16.65 3.39
N GLY A 117 32.56 16.31 2.67
CA GLY A 117 32.67 15.07 1.91
C GLY A 117 32.61 13.84 2.82
N MET A 118 33.33 13.86 3.95
CA MET A 118 33.27 12.78 4.95
C MET A 118 31.86 12.60 5.51
N LYS A 119 31.20 13.70 5.92
CA LYS A 119 29.81 13.64 6.41
C LYS A 119 28.87 13.03 5.36
N ARG A 120 29.05 13.41 4.10
CA ARG A 120 28.25 12.89 2.98
C ARG A 120 28.50 11.41 2.73
N ALA A 121 29.75 10.96 2.77
CA ALA A 121 30.10 9.54 2.67
C ALA A 121 29.44 8.72 3.79
N VAL A 122 29.56 9.16 5.05
CA VAL A 122 28.92 8.49 6.19
C VAL A 122 27.39 8.39 6.01
N MET A 123 26.73 9.50 5.65
CA MET A 123 25.28 9.47 5.39
C MET A 123 24.87 8.51 4.27
N LEU A 124 25.70 8.38 3.21
CA LEU A 124 25.44 7.45 2.12
C LEU A 124 25.63 6.00 2.56
N PHE A 125 26.66 5.73 3.37
CA PHE A 125 26.93 4.43 3.96
C PHE A 125 25.79 3.97 4.89
N GLU A 126 25.37 4.81 5.85
CA GLU A 126 24.23 4.54 6.73
C GLU A 126 22.94 4.27 5.93
N ARG A 127 22.78 4.98 4.81
CA ARG A 127 21.63 4.77 3.92
C ARG A 127 21.72 3.46 3.15
N ALA A 128 22.91 2.97 2.84
CA ALA A 128 23.11 1.65 2.24
C ALA A 128 22.70 0.56 3.25
N GLU A 129 23.25 0.61 4.47
CA GLU A 129 22.90 -0.32 5.56
C GLU A 129 21.39 -0.35 5.83
N TYR A 130 20.75 0.82 5.87
CA TYR A 130 19.29 0.90 6.02
C TYR A 130 18.55 0.10 4.94
N TRP A 131 18.97 0.17 3.67
CA TRP A 131 18.31 -0.58 2.60
C TRP A 131 18.60 -2.07 2.67
N GLU A 132 19.82 -2.45 3.04
CA GLU A 132 20.20 -3.85 3.27
C GLU A 132 19.35 -4.47 4.38
N GLU A 133 19.19 -3.80 5.52
CA GLU A 133 18.33 -4.25 6.61
C GLU A 133 16.88 -4.45 6.14
N ARG A 134 16.38 -3.55 5.28
CA ARG A 134 15.03 -3.63 4.71
C ARG A 134 14.88 -4.78 3.72
N ALA A 135 15.93 -5.13 2.98
CA ALA A 135 15.96 -6.30 2.12
C ALA A 135 15.86 -7.58 2.97
N GLN A 136 16.72 -7.70 3.98
CA GLN A 136 16.69 -8.83 4.91
C GLN A 136 15.35 -8.96 5.63
N ALA A 137 14.76 -7.85 6.08
CA ALA A 137 13.45 -7.84 6.73
C ALA A 137 12.34 -8.37 5.80
N SER A 138 12.42 -8.09 4.48
CA SER A 138 11.45 -8.59 3.49
C SER A 138 11.53 -10.12 3.36
N LEU A 139 12.75 -10.66 3.31
CA LEU A 139 12.99 -12.11 3.28
C LEU A 139 12.55 -12.80 4.59
N ARG A 140 12.87 -12.19 5.75
CA ARG A 140 12.43 -12.69 7.06
C ARG A 140 10.90 -12.69 7.17
N HIS A 141 10.23 -11.68 6.63
CA HIS A 141 8.77 -11.63 6.59
C HIS A 141 8.17 -12.76 5.74
N ALA A 142 8.76 -13.08 4.58
CA ALA A 142 8.34 -14.23 3.77
C ALA A 142 8.46 -15.54 4.58
N LYS A 143 9.63 -15.81 5.14
CA LYS A 143 9.89 -16.99 5.99
C LYS A 143 8.92 -17.07 7.17
N TYR A 144 8.63 -15.95 7.83
CA TYR A 144 7.66 -15.90 8.93
C TYR A 144 6.26 -16.32 8.49
N LYS A 145 5.81 -15.90 7.30
CA LYS A 145 4.48 -16.23 6.78
C LYS A 145 4.36 -17.68 6.33
N GLU A 146 5.47 -18.35 6.03
CA GLU A 146 5.49 -19.76 5.67
C GLU A 146 5.37 -20.69 6.87
N ARG A 147 5.73 -20.22 8.07
CA ARG A 147 5.72 -21.03 9.29
C ARG A 147 4.37 -21.75 9.47
N PRO A 148 4.37 -23.07 9.78
CA PRO A 148 3.15 -23.85 9.90
C PRO A 148 2.15 -23.28 10.90
N ASP A 149 2.63 -22.77 12.05
CA ASP A 149 1.77 -22.20 13.10
C ASP A 149 1.12 -20.87 12.68
N VAL A 150 1.83 -20.03 11.91
CA VAL A 150 1.29 -18.79 11.35
C VAL A 150 0.24 -19.09 10.28
N ARG A 151 0.52 -20.05 9.40
CA ARG A 151 -0.42 -20.51 8.35
C ARG A 151 -1.68 -21.11 8.97
N TYR A 152 -1.53 -21.97 9.96
CA TYR A 152 -2.65 -22.58 10.69
C TYR A 152 -3.58 -21.54 11.31
N ARG A 153 -3.02 -20.53 12.03
CA ARG A 153 -3.84 -19.46 12.63
C ARG A 153 -4.60 -18.65 11.58
N ARG A 154 -4.00 -18.43 10.40
CA ARG A 154 -4.65 -17.75 9.27
C ARG A 154 -5.79 -18.59 8.70
N ILE A 155 -5.57 -19.88 8.46
CA ILE A 155 -6.61 -20.82 7.98
C ILE A 155 -7.78 -20.84 8.95
N LYS A 156 -7.51 -21.04 10.25
CA LYS A 156 -8.54 -21.04 11.30
C LYS A 156 -9.38 -19.76 11.31
N LYS A 157 -8.75 -18.60 11.07
CA LYS A 157 -9.47 -17.32 10.97
C LYS A 157 -10.37 -17.29 9.72
N ILE A 158 -9.84 -17.68 8.56
CA ILE A 158 -10.60 -17.72 7.29
C ILE A 158 -11.79 -18.67 7.42
N GLU A 159 -11.62 -19.86 8.00
CA GLU A 159 -12.71 -20.81 8.25
C GLU A 159 -13.78 -20.26 9.21
N ALA A 160 -13.38 -19.47 10.21
CA ALA A 160 -14.33 -18.80 11.09
C ALA A 160 -15.10 -17.69 10.36
N GLU A 161 -14.44 -16.94 9.48
CA GLU A 161 -15.07 -15.92 8.64
C GLU A 161 -16.02 -16.52 7.61
N LEU A 162 -15.63 -17.64 6.97
CA LEU A 162 -16.48 -18.40 6.05
C LEU A 162 -17.78 -18.85 6.74
N ARG A 163 -17.67 -19.47 7.92
CA ARG A 163 -18.86 -19.88 8.71
C ARG A 163 -19.78 -18.71 9.07
N LYS A 164 -19.22 -17.51 9.30
CA LYS A 164 -20.04 -16.30 9.55
C LYS A 164 -20.74 -15.84 8.28
N ALA A 165 -20.04 -15.84 7.14
CA ALA A 165 -20.60 -15.47 5.84
C ALA A 165 -21.72 -16.43 5.42
N GLU A 166 -21.51 -17.74 5.53
CA GLU A 166 -22.53 -18.76 5.23
C GLU A 166 -23.79 -18.58 6.08
N LYS A 167 -23.63 -18.35 7.40
CA LYS A 167 -24.77 -18.06 8.29
C LYS A 167 -25.51 -16.79 7.88
N HIS A 168 -24.78 -15.75 7.46
CA HIS A 168 -25.39 -14.52 6.98
C HIS A 168 -26.17 -14.74 5.69
N ILE A 169 -25.62 -15.50 4.74
CA ILE A 169 -26.28 -15.88 3.48
C ILE A 169 -27.55 -16.67 3.77
N ALA A 170 -27.47 -17.75 4.55
CA ALA A 170 -28.63 -18.58 4.89
C ALA A 170 -29.73 -17.79 5.60
N ARG A 171 -29.36 -16.87 6.51
CA ARG A 171 -30.31 -15.96 7.16
C ARG A 171 -30.98 -15.04 6.14
N SER A 172 -30.21 -14.47 5.22
CA SER A 172 -30.71 -13.56 4.18
C SER A 172 -31.66 -14.30 3.22
N GLU A 173 -31.32 -15.51 2.79
CA GLU A 173 -32.15 -16.36 1.93
C GLU A 173 -33.47 -16.75 2.60
N LYS A 174 -33.44 -17.06 3.90
CA LYS A 174 -34.64 -17.34 4.68
C LYS A 174 -35.60 -16.16 4.65
N TYR A 175 -35.12 -14.94 4.94
CA TYR A 175 -35.98 -13.76 4.91
C TYR A 175 -36.40 -13.39 3.49
N LEU A 176 -35.51 -13.52 2.50
CA LEU A 176 -35.84 -13.31 1.09
C LEU A 176 -37.00 -14.20 0.64
N THR A 177 -37.01 -15.46 1.08
CA THR A 177 -38.12 -16.40 0.83
C THR A 177 -39.43 -15.90 1.45
N MET A 178 -39.39 -15.41 2.69
CA MET A 178 -40.56 -14.84 3.36
C MET A 178 -41.07 -13.58 2.63
N TRP A 179 -40.18 -12.68 2.23
CA TRP A 179 -40.52 -11.46 1.49
C TRP A 179 -41.01 -11.72 0.06
N ARG A 180 -40.63 -12.86 -0.54
CA ARG A 180 -41.08 -13.28 -1.88
C ARG A 180 -42.29 -14.22 -1.85
N ALA A 181 -42.82 -14.54 -0.67
CA ALA A 181 -43.97 -15.42 -0.54
C ALA A 181 -45.17 -14.81 -1.29
N GLN A 182 -45.82 -15.61 -2.13
CA GLN A 182 -46.98 -15.16 -2.91
C GLN A 182 -48.18 -14.78 -2.03
N THR A 183 -48.20 -15.29 -0.80
CA THR A 183 -49.20 -15.02 0.24
C THR A 183 -48.80 -13.87 1.19
N LEU A 184 -47.81 -13.05 0.83
CA LEU A 184 -47.35 -11.96 1.70
C LEU A 184 -48.43 -10.89 1.83
N ASP A 185 -49.06 -10.83 3.01
CA ASP A 185 -49.98 -9.77 3.41
C ASP A 185 -49.31 -8.75 4.36
N LEU A 186 -50.01 -7.66 4.66
CA LEU A 186 -49.47 -6.60 5.52
C LEU A 186 -49.13 -7.10 6.94
N LYS A 187 -49.91 -8.04 7.48
CA LYS A 187 -49.70 -8.59 8.83
C LYS A 187 -48.42 -9.43 8.88
N MET A 188 -48.22 -10.30 7.89
CA MET A 188 -47.00 -11.08 7.74
C MET A 188 -45.79 -10.18 7.49
N ALA A 189 -45.92 -9.15 6.64
CA ALA A 189 -44.86 -8.18 6.39
C ALA A 189 -44.40 -7.48 7.67
N LEU A 190 -45.34 -7.02 8.51
CA LEU A 190 -45.02 -6.44 9.82
C LEU A 190 -44.27 -7.44 10.72
N LEU A 191 -44.73 -8.68 10.76
CA LEU A 191 -44.10 -9.73 11.57
C LEU A 191 -42.67 -10.03 11.11
N VAL A 192 -42.43 -10.13 9.80
CA VAL A 192 -41.09 -10.34 9.23
C VAL A 192 -40.18 -9.14 9.53
N SER A 193 -40.67 -7.91 9.38
CA SER A 193 -39.90 -6.69 9.64
C SER A 193 -39.41 -6.52 11.09
N ASN A 194 -40.08 -7.17 12.06
CA ASN A 194 -39.62 -7.21 13.45
C ASN A 194 -38.32 -8.00 13.63
N TYR A 195 -37.99 -8.92 12.71
CA TYR A 195 -36.80 -9.77 12.78
C TYR A 195 -35.76 -9.46 11.70
N ASP A 196 -36.22 -8.93 10.55
CA ASP A 196 -35.40 -8.54 9.42
C ASP A 196 -35.38 -7.01 9.27
N HIS A 197 -34.39 -6.39 9.89
CA HIS A 197 -34.24 -4.94 9.91
C HIS A 197 -33.55 -4.47 8.63
N ILE A 198 -34.35 -4.26 7.57
CA ILE A 198 -33.87 -3.70 6.31
C ILE A 198 -33.94 -2.18 6.36
N TYR A 199 -32.83 -1.52 6.03
CA TYR A 199 -32.78 -0.08 5.82
C TYR A 199 -32.64 0.20 4.33
N ALA A 200 -33.54 1.02 3.80
CA ALA A 200 -33.48 1.48 2.42
C ALA A 200 -33.66 2.99 2.37
N SER A 201 -32.77 3.67 1.64
CA SER A 201 -32.89 5.09 1.34
C SER A 201 -33.56 5.25 -0.03
N PHE A 202 -34.70 5.93 -0.06
CA PHE A 202 -35.38 6.24 -1.31
C PHE A 202 -35.30 7.73 -1.60
N THR A 203 -35.28 8.09 -2.89
CA THR A 203 -35.35 9.50 -3.29
C THR A 203 -36.73 10.06 -2.97
N LEU A 204 -36.79 11.34 -2.60
CA LEU A 204 -38.05 12.03 -2.34
C LEU A 204 -38.93 12.08 -3.59
N ASP A 205 -38.34 12.06 -4.79
CA ASP A 205 -39.05 11.95 -6.05
C ASP A 205 -39.87 10.65 -6.15
N LYS A 206 -39.33 9.54 -5.60
CA LYS A 206 -39.98 8.22 -5.63
C LYS A 206 -40.93 8.02 -4.46
N TYR A 207 -40.61 8.56 -3.28
CA TYR A 207 -41.42 8.48 -2.07
C TYR A 207 -41.46 9.85 -1.38
N PRO A 208 -42.40 10.73 -1.79
CA PRO A 208 -42.52 12.06 -1.20
C PRO A 208 -42.97 11.98 0.26
N ARG A 209 -42.49 12.91 1.08
CA ARG A 209 -42.86 13.00 2.51
C ARG A 209 -44.35 13.36 2.64
N PRO A 210 -45.10 12.76 3.57
CA PRO A 210 -46.47 13.19 3.82
C PRO A 210 -46.49 14.66 4.27
N ALA A 211 -47.52 15.41 3.85
CA ALA A 211 -47.70 16.80 4.25
C ALA A 211 -47.73 16.91 5.78
N GLU A 212 -46.96 17.85 6.33
CA GLU A 212 -46.92 18.07 7.78
C GLU A 212 -48.34 18.30 8.30
N LYS A 213 -48.76 17.50 9.28
CA LYS A 213 -50.02 17.77 9.99
C LYS A 213 -49.88 19.14 10.63
N LYS A 214 -50.76 20.07 10.25
CA LYS A 214 -50.84 21.38 10.90
C LYS A 214 -50.98 21.17 12.42
N PRO A 215 -50.22 21.88 13.25
CA PRO A 215 -50.39 21.80 14.69
C PRO A 215 -51.84 22.17 15.04
N VAL A 216 -52.47 21.32 15.83
CA VAL A 216 -53.83 21.50 16.39
C VAL A 216 -53.79 22.60 17.45
#